data_AF-A0AA88UKM3-F1
#
_entry.id   AF-A0AA88UKM3-F1
#
_cell.length_a   1.000
_cell.length_b   1.000
_cell.length_c   1.000
_cell.angle_alpha   90.00
_cell.angle_beta   90.00
_cell.angle_gamma   90.00
#
_symmetry.space_group_name_H-M   'P 1'
#
loop_
_entity.id
_entity.type
_entity.pdbx_description
1 polymer ?
#
loop_
_entity_poly.entity_id
_entity_poly.type
_entity_poly.pdbx_seq_one_letter_code
_entity_poly.pdbx_strand_id
1 'polypeptide(L)' 'MDVAAYMPHLSLLYADLTDEEKKIAQERANALDENIGSLSFQITRLALYKTDTEDKTLKSWEMVAECNLDTIEVNFHT' A
#
# COMPACT_ATOMS: atom_id res chain seq x y z
N MET A 1 12.30 5.06 -21.74
CA MET A 1 11.46 4.58 -20.63
C MET A 1 11.92 5.34 -19.40
N ASP A 2 11.13 6.29 -18.93
CA ASP A 2 11.41 6.93 -17.64
C ASP A 2 11.11 5.91 -16.55
N VAL A 3 12.14 5.55 -15.78
CA VAL A 3 11.98 4.69 -14.61
C VAL A 3 11.45 5.58 -13.50
N ALA A 4 10.17 5.43 -13.16
CA ALA A 4 9.61 6.09 -12.00
C ALA A 4 10.35 5.63 -10.74
N ALA A 5 10.71 6.58 -9.86
CA ALA A 5 11.32 6.25 -8.59
C ALA A 5 10.33 5.45 -7.72
N TYR A 6 10.83 4.45 -6.99
CA TYR A 6 10.01 3.70 -6.06
C TYR A 6 9.52 4.61 -4.92
N MET A 7 8.20 4.68 -4.74
CA MET A 7 7.54 5.45 -3.68
C MET A 7 6.81 4.46 -2.76
N PRO A 8 7.38 4.10 -1.59
CA PRO A 8 6.69 3.21 -0.66
C PRO A 8 5.46 3.92 -0.10
N HIS A 9 4.27 3.37 -0.37
CA HIS A 9 2.99 3.90 0.11
C HIS A 9 1.99 2.77 0.35
N LEU A 10 1.03 3.04 1.23
CA LEU A 10 -0.16 2.23 1.41
C LEU A 10 -1.36 3.04 0.91
N SER A 11 -1.92 2.67 -0.24
CA SER A 11 -3.08 3.35 -0.81
C SER A 11 -4.28 3.23 0.14
N LEU A 12 -4.87 4.36 0.54
CA LEU A 12 -6.07 4.38 1.40
C LEU A 12 -7.38 4.42 0.59
N LEU A 13 -7.37 5.07 -0.58
CA LEU A 13 -8.55 5.27 -1.41
C LEU A 13 -8.17 5.37 -2.89
N TYR A 14 -8.87 4.62 -3.76
CA TYR A 14 -8.85 4.81 -5.20
C TYR A 14 -10.15 5.49 -5.64
N ALA A 15 -10.06 6.73 -6.09
CA ALA A 15 -11.19 7.50 -6.59
C ALA A 15 -10.69 8.61 -7.52
N ASP A 16 -11.48 8.91 -8.55
CA ASP A 16 -11.26 10.07 -9.41
C ASP A 16 -11.83 11.31 -8.69
N LEU A 17 -10.97 11.99 -7.91
CA LEU A 17 -11.33 13.15 -7.09
C LEU A 17 -10.73 14.44 -7.66
N THR A 18 -11.47 15.54 -7.54
CA THR A 18 -10.92 16.90 -7.69
C THR A 18 -9.89 17.20 -6.59
N ASP A 19 -9.04 18.21 -6.78
CA ASP A 19 -8.03 18.56 -5.78
C ASP A 19 -8.63 19.00 -4.43
N GLU A 20 -9.79 19.64 -4.46
CA GLU A 20 -10.54 20.00 -3.24
C GLU A 20 -11.06 18.74 -2.52
N GLU A 21 -11.63 17.80 -3.26
CA GLU A 21 -12.10 16.53 -2.69
C GLU A 21 -10.94 15.68 -2.13
N LYS A 22 -9.76 15.70 -2.76
CA LYS A 22 -8.55 15.05 -2.22
C LYS A 22 -8.17 15.64 -0.87
N LYS A 23 -8.20 16.98 -0.73
CA LYS A 23 -7.90 17.66 0.53
C LYS A 23 -8.89 17.26 1.62
N ILE A 24 -10.18 17.25 1.31
CA ILE A 24 -11.23 16.81 2.25
C ILE A 24 -11.05 15.33 2.63
N ALA A 25 -10.72 14.46 1.68
CA ALA A 25 -10.46 13.05 1.96
C ALA A 25 -9.27 12.87 2.90
N GLN A 26 -8.19 13.64 2.71
CA GLN A 26 -7.03 13.65 3.59
C GLN A 26 -7.38 14.15 5.00
N GLU A 27 -8.10 15.27 5.11
CA GLU A 27 -8.54 15.80 6.41
C GLU A 27 -9.42 14.81 7.17
N ARG A 28 -10.32 14.10 6.46
CA ARG A 28 -11.14 13.04 7.05
C ARG A 28 -10.32 11.84 7.50
N ALA A 29 -9.33 11.41 6.73
CA ALA A 29 -8.44 10.31 7.14
C ALA A 29 -7.70 10.66 8.43
N ASN A 30 -7.15 11.88 8.53
CA ASN A 30 -6.48 12.37 9.73
C ASN A 30 -7.43 12.50 10.93
N ALA A 31 -8.70 12.87 10.71
CA ALA A 31 -9.69 12.95 11.78
C ALA A 31 -10.15 11.57 12.28
N LEU A 32 -10.07 10.52 11.44
CA LEU A 32 -10.36 9.14 11.83
C LEU A 32 -9.21 8.54 12.66
N ASP A 33 -7.97 8.85 12.31
CA ASP A 33 -6.78 8.47 13.06
C ASP A 33 -5.71 9.55 12.93
N GLU A 34 -5.51 10.31 14.00
CA GLU A 34 -4.52 11.40 14.04
C GLU A 34 -3.08 10.89 13.89
N ASN A 35 -2.84 9.61 14.17
CA ASN A 35 -1.52 8.99 14.09
C ASN A 35 -1.25 8.34 12.73
N ILE A 36 -2.22 8.29 11.80
CA ILE A 36 -2.13 7.57 10.51
C ILE A 36 -0.88 7.92 9.70
N GLY A 37 -0.43 9.18 9.77
CA GLY A 37 0.76 9.67 9.06
C GLY A 37 2.11 9.31 9.73
N SER A 38 2.08 8.71 10.92
CA SER A 38 3.27 8.37 11.72
C SER A 38 3.34 6.89 12.13
N LEU A 39 2.39 6.08 11.65
CA LEU A 39 2.32 4.68 12.01
C LEU A 39 3.55 3.92 11.54
N SER A 40 4.08 3.10 12.45
CA SER A 40 5.05 2.06 12.12
C SER A 40 4.34 0.71 12.20
N PHE A 41 4.50 -0.10 11.17
CA PHE A 41 3.89 -1.42 11.10
C PHE A 41 4.84 -2.42 10.44
N GLN A 42 4.68 -3.69 10.78
CA GLN A 42 5.50 -4.77 10.25
C GLN A 42 4.85 -5.38 9.00
N ILE A 43 5.63 -5.56 7.94
CA ILE A 43 5.24 -6.41 6.81
C ILE A 43 5.61 -7.85 7.15
N THR A 44 4.61 -8.70 7.38
CA THR A 44 4.81 -10.10 7.79
C THR A 44 4.53 -11.10 6.67
N ARG A 45 3.98 -10.66 5.54
CA ARG A 45 3.53 -11.53 4.44
C ARG A 45 3.67 -10.83 3.10
N LEU A 46 3.84 -11.62 2.05
CA LEU A 46 3.73 -11.18 0.66
C LEU A 46 2.62 -11.96 -0.04
N ALA A 47 1.97 -11.30 -0.99
CA ALA A 47 0.98 -11.93 -1.85
C ALA A 47 1.31 -11.64 -3.32
N LEU A 48 1.20 -12.68 -4.14
CA LEU A 48 1.28 -12.59 -5.59
C LEU A 48 -0.12 -12.39 -6.14
N TYR A 49 -0.34 -11.26 -6.82
CA TYR A 49 -1.59 -10.96 -7.49
C TYR A 49 -1.39 -10.91 -9.01
N LYS A 50 -2.40 -11.35 -9.75
CA LYS A 50 -2.61 -10.90 -11.13
C LYS A 50 -3.40 -9.60 -11.06
N THR A 51 -2.89 -8.57 -11.71
CA THR A 51 -3.50 -7.25 -11.69
C THR A 51 -3.55 -6.70 -13.11
N ASP A 52 -4.74 -6.38 -13.61
CA ASP A 52 -4.87 -5.41 -14.69
C ASP A 52 -4.80 -4.01 -14.05
N THR A 53 -3.68 -3.32 -14.27
CA THR A 53 -3.44 -2.01 -13.64
C THR A 53 -4.34 -0.90 -14.18
N GLU A 54 -5.00 -1.13 -15.32
CA GLU A 54 -5.97 -0.19 -15.90
C GLU A 54 -7.40 -0.45 -15.40
N ASP A 55 -7.67 -1.60 -14.77
CA ASP A 55 -8.99 -1.92 -14.22
C ASP A 55 -9.27 -1.17 -12.91
N LYS A 56 -9.89 0.01 -13.03
CA LYS A 56 -10.35 0.81 -11.89
C LYS A 56 -11.46 0.15 -11.07
N THR A 57 -12.11 -0.91 -11.54
CA THR A 57 -13.18 -1.60 -10.79
C THR A 57 -12.63 -2.60 -9.77
N LEU A 58 -11.33 -2.94 -9.89
CA LEU A 58 -10.62 -3.93 -9.07
C LEU A 58 -11.16 -5.36 -9.20
N LYS A 59 -12.09 -5.62 -10.13
CA LYS A 59 -12.75 -6.93 -10.26
C LYS A 59 -11.88 -7.97 -10.96
N SER A 60 -10.92 -7.52 -11.76
CA SER A 60 -9.94 -8.40 -12.43
C SER A 60 -8.78 -8.82 -11.52
N TRP A 61 -8.62 -8.19 -10.35
CA TRP A 61 -7.50 -8.45 -9.46
C TRP A 61 -7.71 -9.76 -8.72
N GLU A 62 -6.81 -10.71 -8.93
CA GLU A 62 -6.91 -12.07 -8.39
C GLU A 62 -5.65 -12.40 -7.59
N MET A 63 -5.81 -12.80 -6.33
CA MET A 63 -4.71 -13.35 -5.53
C MET A 63 -4.39 -14.76 -6.03
N VAL A 64 -3.14 -14.99 -6.41
CA VAL A 64 -2.67 -16.30 -6.91
C VAL A 64 -2.01 -17.11 -5.80
N ALA A 65 -1.23 -16.45 -4.95
CA ALA A 65 -0.50 -17.10 -3.87
C ALA A 65 -0.17 -16.09 -2.76
N GLU A 66 0.14 -16.60 -1.58
CA GLU A 66 0.65 -15.81 -0.45
C GLU A 66 1.71 -16.61 0.31
N CYS A 67 2.64 -15.91 0.93
CA CYS A 67 3.64 -16.51 1.81
C CYS A 67 3.90 -15.63 3.04
N ASN A 68 4.30 -16.27 4.14
CA ASN A 68 4.79 -15.57 5.32
C ASN A 68 6.25 -15.17 5.09
N LEU A 69 6.59 -13.97 5.56
CA LEU A 69 7.95 -13.53 5.73
C LEU A 69 8.38 -13.90 7.15
N ASP A 70 9.08 -15.01 7.27
CA ASP A 70 9.72 -15.37 8.54
C ASP A 70 10.82 -14.36 8.85
N THR A 71 10.99 -14.01 10.13
CA THR A 71 12.11 -13.17 10.56
C THR A 71 13.42 -13.88 10.23
N ILE A 72 14.19 -13.36 9.28
CA ILE A 72 15.56 -13.82 9.07
C ILE A 72 16.37 -13.27 10.25
N GLU A 73 16.62 -14.10 11.27
CA GLU A 73 17.68 -13.82 12.24
C GLU A 73 19.02 -13.94 11.52
N VAL A 74 19.52 -12.81 11.00
CA VAL A 74 20.88 -12.72 10.48
C VAL A 74 21.84 -12.75 11.68
N ASN A 75 22.23 -13.94 12.10
CA ASN A 75 23.24 -14.13 13.12
C ASN A 75 24.63 -13.76 12.55
N PHE A 76 25.01 -12.49 12.68
CA PHE A 76 26.41 -12.09 12.49
C PHE A 76 27.23 -12.71 13.62
N HIS A 77 27.95 -13.80 13.31
CA HIS A 77 29.03 -14.27 14.16
C HIS A 77 30.25 -13.38 13.89
N THR A 78 30.62 -12.56 14.87
CA THR A 78 31.93 -11.90 14.94
C THR A 78 33.00 -12.85 15.43
#